data_AF-A0A4V4L2A8-F1
#
_entry.id   AF-A0A4V4L2A8-F1
#
_cell.length_a   1.000
_cell.length_b   1.000
_cell.length_c   1.000
_cell.angle_alpha   90.00
_cell.angle_beta   90.00
_cell.angle_gamma   90.00
#
_symmetry.space_group_name_H-M   'P 1'
#
loop_
_entity.id
_entity.type
_entity.pdbx_description
1 polymer ?
#
loop_
_entity_poly.entity_id
_entity_poly.type
_entity_poly.pdbx_seq_one_letter_code
_entity_poly.pdbx_strand_id
1 'polypeptide(L)'
;MAIPLFRNFHVALQCRYSTSNIARRAIHTFREVRPLRTFRKELQGSQRTVGFVPTMGALHEGHLSLMRQAAAENTDVFVSIYVNPTQFGVNEDLDSYPKTWSEDVEKLQALDKELATRTGSGRITAIFAPTTKVIYPTLPPSSEITGPGSFVTITPLGSLLEGASRPVFFRGVATVCMKLFNIVMPERVYFGQKDVQQTVVIRRMVKDFHLDTEVKIGHTEREADGLALSSRNVYLGARRREVGVVLSRALKAAEKKYLQGKRTRADILWPANEVSTSKMMEQDDLPPSKRARVEVDYISLADPDTMEEIEVVDAAKGAILSGAIKMLPLEEPQEGEDCGLGGGVVPVRLIDNIILQPIN
;
A
#
# COMPACT_ATOMS: atom_id res chain seq x y z
N MET A 1 18.87 80.48 -11.25
CA MET A 1 17.95 79.80 -10.31
C MET A 1 16.85 79.17 -11.14
N ALA A 2 16.67 77.87 -10.96
CA ALA A 2 15.96 76.99 -11.88
C ALA A 2 14.57 76.59 -11.35
N ILE A 3 13.80 75.99 -12.27
CA ILE A 3 12.66 75.06 -12.12
C ILE A 3 11.25 75.68 -12.18
N PRO A 4 10.47 75.30 -13.22
CA PRO A 4 9.02 75.26 -13.18
C PRO A 4 8.46 73.83 -12.97
N LEU A 5 7.34 73.79 -12.25
CA LEU A 5 6.21 72.83 -12.24
C LEU A 5 6.38 71.46 -12.93
N PHE A 6 6.16 70.38 -12.17
CA PHE A 6 5.55 69.15 -12.71
C PHE A 6 4.53 68.49 -11.78
N ARG A 7 3.46 68.02 -12.42
CA ARG A 7 2.25 67.33 -11.94
C ARG A 7 2.53 66.07 -11.10
N ASN A 8 1.81 65.94 -9.99
CA ASN A 8 1.66 64.66 -9.28
C ASN A 8 0.57 63.82 -9.94
N PHE A 9 0.96 62.69 -10.54
CA PHE A 9 0.04 61.61 -10.93
C PHE A 9 -0.18 60.68 -9.73
N HIS A 10 -1.42 60.61 -9.23
CA HIS A 10 -1.88 59.49 -8.42
C HIS A 10 -2.21 58.33 -9.36
N VAL A 11 -1.39 57.28 -9.36
CA VAL A 11 -1.74 55.99 -9.96
C VAL A 11 -2.01 55.02 -8.82
N ALA A 12 -3.30 54.74 -8.60
CA ALA A 12 -3.73 53.63 -7.77
C ALA A 12 -3.36 52.32 -8.47
N LEU A 13 -2.34 51.61 -7.99
CA LEU A 13 -2.12 50.22 -8.36
C LEU A 13 -3.13 49.34 -7.62
N GLN A 14 -4.30 49.14 -8.24
CA GLN A 14 -5.11 47.96 -7.98
C GLN A 14 -4.29 46.74 -8.38
N CYS A 15 -3.80 46.00 -7.38
CA CYS A 15 -3.26 44.67 -7.55
C CYS A 15 -4.40 43.76 -8.03
N ARG A 16 -4.54 43.63 -9.34
CA ARG A 16 -5.41 42.63 -9.96
C ARG A 16 -4.78 41.28 -9.65
N TYR A 17 -5.36 40.56 -8.68
CA TYR A 17 -5.22 39.11 -8.64
C TYR A 17 -5.73 38.58 -9.98
N SER A 18 -4.80 38.32 -10.89
CA SER A 18 -5.07 37.63 -12.14
C SER A 18 -5.52 36.22 -11.78
N THR A 19 -6.83 36.00 -11.83
CA THR A 19 -7.47 34.68 -11.76
C THR A 19 -7.29 33.89 -13.06
N SER A 20 -6.13 34.02 -13.73
CA SER A 20 -5.87 33.41 -15.03
C SER A 20 -4.48 32.79 -15.08
N ASN A 21 -4.27 31.73 -14.28
CA ASN A 21 -3.29 30.70 -14.62
C ASN A 21 -3.54 29.38 -13.84
N ILE A 22 -4.76 28.83 -13.93
CA ILE A 22 -4.94 27.37 -13.89
C ILE A 22 -4.41 26.81 -15.23
N ALA A 23 -3.18 27.15 -15.59
CA ALA A 23 -2.49 26.51 -16.68
C ALA A 23 -2.28 25.06 -16.25
N ARG A 24 -2.86 24.14 -17.03
CA ARG A 24 -2.79 22.69 -16.86
C ARG A 24 -1.36 22.26 -16.50
N ARG A 25 -1.08 22.08 -15.22
CA ARG A 25 0.15 21.43 -14.81
C ARG A 25 0.00 19.95 -15.16
N ALA A 26 0.66 19.54 -16.22
CA ALA A 26 0.63 18.14 -16.65
C ALA A 26 1.41 17.28 -15.65
N ILE A 27 0.92 16.06 -15.38
CA ILE A 27 1.64 15.07 -14.61
C ILE A 27 2.82 14.57 -15.46
N HIS A 28 4.05 14.75 -14.99
CA HIS A 28 5.24 14.31 -15.71
C HIS A 28 5.42 12.79 -15.58
N THR A 29 5.64 12.08 -16.68
CA THR A 29 5.96 10.64 -16.62
C THR A 29 7.46 10.43 -16.87
N PHE A 30 8.14 9.83 -15.89
CA PHE A 30 9.55 9.49 -15.97
C PHE A 30 9.72 7.97 -16.07
N ARG A 31 10.52 7.54 -17.04
CA ARG A 31 10.89 6.12 -17.24
C ARG A 31 12.32 5.81 -16.78
N GLU A 32 13.12 6.85 -16.57
CA GLU A 32 14.55 6.76 -16.30
C GLU A 32 14.91 7.49 -15.00
N VAL A 33 15.94 6.99 -14.29
CA VAL A 33 16.37 7.52 -12.99
C VAL A 33 16.95 8.93 -13.12
N ARG A 34 17.79 9.18 -14.13
CA ARG A 34 18.50 10.47 -14.27
C ARG A 34 17.52 11.64 -14.49
N PRO A 35 16.57 11.58 -15.46
CA PRO A 35 15.59 12.65 -15.64
C PRO A 35 14.75 12.94 -14.39
N LEU A 36 14.30 11.91 -13.68
CA LEU A 36 13.53 12.09 -12.44
C LEU A 36 14.34 12.79 -11.36
N ARG A 37 15.62 12.42 -11.19
CA ARG A 37 16.52 13.08 -10.22
C ARG A 37 16.80 14.53 -10.57
N THR A 38 16.98 14.86 -11.85
CA THR A 38 17.12 16.25 -12.29
C THR A 38 15.89 17.05 -11.91
N PHE A 39 14.71 16.55 -12.26
CA PHE A 39 13.44 17.19 -11.91
C PHE A 39 13.25 17.35 -10.39
N ARG A 40 13.58 16.34 -9.59
CA ARG A 40 13.53 16.42 -8.12
C ARG A 40 14.43 17.54 -7.57
N LYS A 41 15.65 17.67 -8.07
CA LYS A 41 16.61 18.71 -7.63
C LYS A 41 16.10 20.12 -7.90
N GLU A 42 15.43 20.33 -9.03
CA GLU A 42 14.81 21.61 -9.37
C GLU A 42 13.71 22.00 -8.35
N LEU A 43 12.92 21.02 -7.89
CA LEU A 43 11.91 21.24 -6.85
C LEU A 43 12.50 21.59 -5.49
N GLN A 44 13.61 20.92 -5.10
CA GLN A 44 14.29 21.18 -3.82
C GLN A 44 14.76 22.64 -3.70
N GLY A 45 15.29 23.22 -4.78
CA GLY A 45 15.72 24.62 -4.82
C GLY A 45 14.60 25.64 -4.60
N SER A 46 13.33 25.20 -4.67
CA SER A 46 12.14 26.06 -4.57
C SER A 46 11.38 25.91 -3.24
N GLN A 47 12.00 25.30 -2.21
CA GLN A 47 11.36 24.98 -0.91
C GLN A 47 10.08 24.13 -1.04
N ARG A 48 10.03 23.27 -2.06
CA ARG A 48 8.89 22.39 -2.33
C ARG A 48 9.12 21.01 -1.72
N THR A 49 8.10 20.47 -1.08
CA THR A 49 8.10 19.15 -0.44
C THR A 49 7.47 18.11 -1.36
N VAL A 50 8.03 16.90 -1.33
CA VAL A 50 7.61 15.74 -2.12
C VAL A 50 7.12 14.65 -1.18
N GLY A 51 5.82 14.36 -1.27
CA GLY A 51 5.24 13.13 -0.76
C GLY A 51 5.33 12.03 -1.82
N PHE A 52 5.77 10.83 -1.43
CA PHE A 52 5.94 9.71 -2.35
C PHE A 52 5.04 8.52 -2.01
N VAL A 53 4.29 8.05 -3.01
CA VAL A 53 3.42 6.87 -2.91
C VAL A 53 3.96 5.78 -3.83
N PRO A 54 4.76 4.82 -3.32
CA PRO A 54 5.20 3.69 -4.12
C PRO A 54 4.07 2.69 -4.36
N THR A 55 3.81 2.35 -5.62
CA THR A 55 2.79 1.36 -6.00
C THR A 55 3.30 0.38 -7.07
N MET A 56 2.59 -0.73 -7.23
CA MET A 56 2.79 -1.68 -8.33
C MET A 56 1.84 -1.46 -9.52
N GLY A 57 1.02 -0.39 -9.51
CA GLY A 57 -0.08 -0.19 -10.46
C GLY A 57 -1.38 -0.85 -9.99
N ALA A 58 -2.31 -1.05 -10.92
CA ALA A 58 -3.66 -1.56 -10.62
C ALA A 58 -4.34 -0.73 -9.52
N LEU A 59 -4.35 0.59 -9.72
CA LEU A 59 -4.73 1.56 -8.71
C LEU A 59 -6.21 1.41 -8.34
N HIS A 60 -6.49 1.62 -7.06
CA HIS A 60 -7.83 1.53 -6.46
C HIS A 60 -7.94 2.58 -5.34
N GLU A 61 -9.10 2.71 -4.71
CA GLU A 61 -9.36 3.79 -3.77
C GLU A 61 -8.37 3.85 -2.60
N GLY A 62 -7.91 2.70 -2.09
CA GLY A 62 -6.79 2.64 -1.13
C GLY A 62 -5.52 3.39 -1.57
N HIS A 63 -5.12 3.28 -2.83
CA HIS A 63 -3.98 4.02 -3.37
C HIS A 63 -4.28 5.52 -3.51
N LEU A 64 -5.48 5.86 -3.97
CA LEU A 64 -5.90 7.26 -4.15
C LEU A 64 -6.02 7.98 -2.81
N SER A 65 -6.48 7.30 -1.77
CA SER A 65 -6.53 7.79 -0.38
C SER A 65 -5.15 8.20 0.13
N LEU A 66 -4.11 7.35 -0.09
CA LEU A 66 -2.73 7.70 0.24
C LEU A 66 -2.22 8.93 -0.54
N MET A 67 -2.59 9.06 -1.81
CA MET A 67 -2.21 10.22 -2.63
C MET A 67 -2.91 11.51 -2.16
N ARG A 68 -4.16 11.43 -1.70
CA ARG A 68 -4.86 12.57 -1.07
C ARG A 68 -4.16 12.98 0.23
N GLN A 69 -3.77 12.01 1.06
CA GLN A 69 -3.01 12.30 2.27
C GLN A 69 -1.64 12.94 1.94
N ALA A 70 -0.93 12.41 0.95
CA ALA A 70 0.33 12.97 0.49
C ALA A 70 0.17 14.42 -0.03
N ALA A 71 -0.90 14.70 -0.75
CA ALA A 71 -1.20 16.05 -1.24
C ALA A 71 -1.58 17.02 -0.10
N ALA A 72 -2.21 16.55 0.97
CA ALA A 72 -2.55 17.40 2.12
C ALA A 72 -1.30 17.86 2.90
N GLU A 73 -0.21 17.11 2.83
CA GLU A 73 0.99 17.33 3.65
C GLU A 73 2.21 17.82 2.85
N ASN A 74 2.13 17.84 1.51
CA ASN A 74 3.25 18.18 0.62
C ASN A 74 2.80 19.02 -0.58
N THR A 75 3.72 19.78 -1.19
CA THR A 75 3.41 20.56 -2.40
C THR A 75 3.34 19.70 -3.66
N ASP A 76 4.08 18.59 -3.70
CA ASP A 76 4.19 17.69 -4.85
C ASP A 76 3.97 16.24 -4.40
N VAL A 77 3.17 15.51 -5.16
CA VAL A 77 3.00 14.07 -4.98
C VAL A 77 3.66 13.35 -6.14
N PHE A 78 4.58 12.45 -5.80
CA PHE A 78 5.23 11.53 -6.72
C PHE A 78 4.62 10.15 -6.50
N VAL A 79 4.33 9.44 -7.59
CA VAL A 79 3.79 8.08 -7.56
C VAL A 79 4.72 7.18 -8.36
N SER A 80 5.07 6.00 -7.85
CA SER A 80 5.68 4.98 -8.71
C SER A 80 4.66 3.95 -9.16
N ILE A 81 4.76 3.50 -10.40
CA ILE A 81 4.05 2.33 -10.93
C ILE A 81 5.10 1.35 -11.42
N TYR A 82 5.43 0.39 -10.56
CA TYR A 82 6.46 -0.61 -10.86
C TYR A 82 6.17 -1.95 -10.18
N VAL A 83 5.86 -2.97 -10.98
CA VAL A 83 5.77 -4.36 -10.50
C VAL A 83 7.18 -4.87 -10.29
N ASN A 84 7.60 -4.96 -9.03
CA ASN A 84 8.92 -5.42 -8.64
C ASN A 84 9.01 -6.95 -8.67
N PRO A 85 9.83 -7.60 -9.52
CA PRO A 85 9.93 -9.06 -9.55
C PRO A 85 10.49 -9.68 -8.26
N THR A 86 11.31 -8.94 -7.51
CA THR A 86 12.07 -9.49 -6.36
C THR A 86 11.25 -9.79 -5.13
N GLN A 87 10.04 -9.25 -5.07
CA GLN A 87 9.07 -9.55 -4.02
C GLN A 87 8.08 -10.64 -4.43
N PHE A 88 8.32 -11.30 -5.57
CA PHE A 88 7.57 -12.49 -5.98
C PHE A 88 8.48 -13.71 -5.87
N GLY A 89 8.01 -14.73 -5.15
CA GLY A 89 8.61 -16.06 -5.17
C GLY A 89 8.49 -16.72 -6.56
N VAL A 90 9.26 -17.77 -6.79
CA VAL A 90 9.31 -18.49 -8.09
C VAL A 90 7.93 -18.99 -8.55
N ASN A 91 7.04 -19.32 -7.60
CA ASN A 91 5.70 -19.82 -7.86
C ASN A 91 4.59 -18.79 -7.54
N GLU A 92 4.93 -17.51 -7.41
CA GLU A 92 3.96 -16.46 -7.13
C GLU A 92 3.44 -15.78 -8.40
N ASP A 93 2.44 -14.92 -8.22
CA ASP A 93 1.56 -14.36 -9.25
C ASP A 93 2.19 -13.24 -10.10
N LEU A 94 3.50 -13.26 -10.37
CA LEU A 94 4.19 -12.20 -11.11
C LEU A 94 3.64 -12.04 -12.54
N ASP A 95 3.46 -13.16 -13.25
CA ASP A 95 3.02 -13.16 -14.65
C ASP A 95 1.54 -12.79 -14.79
N SER A 96 0.73 -13.15 -13.80
CA SER A 96 -0.70 -12.86 -13.79
C SER A 96 -1.04 -11.48 -13.20
N TYR A 97 -0.08 -10.76 -12.57
CA TYR A 97 -0.33 -9.47 -11.92
C TYR A 97 -0.94 -8.46 -12.91
N PRO A 98 -2.00 -7.71 -12.52
CA PRO A 98 -2.70 -6.83 -13.44
C PRO A 98 -1.82 -5.66 -13.89
N LYS A 99 -1.79 -5.40 -15.21
CA LYS A 99 -1.01 -4.31 -15.83
C LYS A 99 -1.97 -3.33 -16.52
N THR A 100 -2.45 -2.34 -15.78
CA THR A 100 -3.54 -1.44 -16.18
C THR A 100 -3.07 0.01 -16.41
N TRP A 101 -1.98 0.19 -17.17
CA TRP A 101 -1.33 1.50 -17.34
C TRP A 101 -2.30 2.63 -17.72
N SER A 102 -3.16 2.42 -18.71
CA SER A 102 -4.11 3.45 -19.18
C SER A 102 -5.09 3.85 -18.07
N GLU A 103 -5.70 2.87 -17.40
CA GLU A 103 -6.64 3.12 -16.29
C GLU A 103 -5.96 3.79 -15.10
N ASP A 104 -4.72 3.40 -14.78
CA ASP A 104 -3.95 3.99 -13.69
C ASP A 104 -3.67 5.47 -13.98
N VAL A 105 -3.27 5.80 -15.21
CA VAL A 105 -3.04 7.20 -15.63
C VAL A 105 -4.35 8.00 -15.60
N GLU A 106 -5.47 7.43 -16.06
CA GLU A 106 -6.77 8.09 -16.00
C GLU A 106 -7.20 8.40 -14.56
N LYS A 107 -7.04 7.44 -13.64
CA LYS A 107 -7.32 7.63 -12.20
C LYS A 107 -6.44 8.73 -11.60
N LEU A 108 -5.15 8.75 -11.94
CA LEU A 108 -4.22 9.80 -11.47
C LEU A 108 -4.59 11.18 -12.02
N GLN A 109 -4.99 11.27 -13.30
CA GLN A 109 -5.44 12.53 -13.90
C GLN A 109 -6.76 13.01 -13.27
N ALA A 110 -7.70 12.10 -13.00
CA ALA A 110 -8.94 12.42 -12.32
C ALA A 110 -8.68 12.93 -10.90
N LEU A 111 -7.81 12.25 -10.15
CA LEU A 111 -7.42 12.67 -8.81
C LEU A 111 -6.70 14.02 -8.82
N ASP A 112 -5.78 14.26 -9.76
CA ASP A 112 -5.08 15.55 -9.83
C ASP A 112 -6.03 16.72 -10.17
N LYS A 113 -7.10 16.47 -10.94
CA LYS A 113 -8.20 17.45 -11.15
C LYS A 113 -8.97 17.68 -9.87
N GLU A 114 -9.30 16.63 -9.12
CA GLU A 114 -9.95 16.74 -7.80
C GLU A 114 -9.10 17.60 -6.86
N LEU A 115 -7.81 17.30 -6.73
CA LEU A 115 -6.87 18.03 -5.87
C LEU A 115 -6.69 19.48 -6.30
N ALA A 116 -6.75 19.78 -7.60
CA ALA A 116 -6.66 21.15 -8.13
C ALA A 116 -7.76 22.09 -7.60
N THR A 117 -8.92 21.54 -7.23
CA THR A 117 -10.05 22.32 -6.69
C THR A 117 -9.89 22.64 -5.20
N ARG A 118 -8.96 21.98 -4.50
CA ARG A 118 -8.76 22.13 -3.05
C ARG A 118 -7.68 23.16 -2.77
N THR A 119 -8.06 24.30 -2.18
CA THR A 119 -7.11 25.34 -1.77
C THR A 119 -6.11 24.80 -0.75
N GLY A 120 -4.81 25.07 -0.97
CA GLY A 120 -3.74 24.63 -0.07
C GLY A 120 -3.29 23.17 -0.24
N SER A 121 -3.93 22.40 -1.11
CA SER A 121 -3.52 21.03 -1.42
C SER A 121 -2.38 21.00 -2.43
N GLY A 122 -1.44 20.08 -2.24
CA GLY A 122 -0.46 19.66 -3.23
C GLY A 122 -1.10 19.00 -4.46
N ARG A 123 -0.25 18.69 -5.43
CA ARG A 123 -0.65 18.18 -6.76
C ARG A 123 0.15 16.95 -7.15
N ILE A 124 -0.49 16.05 -7.91
CA ILE A 124 0.24 14.93 -8.49
C ILE A 124 1.14 15.50 -9.58
N THR A 125 2.43 15.38 -9.36
CA THR A 125 3.42 16.08 -10.18
C THR A 125 4.20 15.11 -11.05
N ALA A 126 4.47 13.91 -10.56
CA ALA A 126 5.28 12.94 -11.28
C ALA A 126 4.78 11.51 -11.12
N ILE A 127 4.83 10.75 -12.21
CA ILE A 127 4.72 9.29 -12.26
C ILE A 127 6.10 8.75 -12.60
N PHE A 128 6.68 7.93 -11.73
CA PHE A 128 7.87 7.15 -12.04
C PHE A 128 7.47 5.72 -12.41
N ALA A 129 7.63 5.36 -13.67
CA ALA A 129 7.20 4.07 -14.19
C ALA A 129 8.34 3.35 -14.93
N PRO A 130 9.41 2.97 -14.20
CA PRO A 130 10.62 2.39 -14.78
C PRO A 130 10.39 0.97 -15.29
N THR A 131 11.30 0.50 -16.13
CA THR A 131 11.43 -0.94 -16.42
C THR A 131 12.30 -1.63 -15.37
N THR A 132 12.26 -2.96 -15.30
CA THR A 132 13.14 -3.73 -14.40
C THR A 132 14.62 -3.47 -14.68
N LYS A 133 15.02 -3.28 -15.94
CA LYS A 133 16.41 -2.96 -16.29
C LYS A 133 16.86 -1.59 -15.74
N VAL A 134 15.95 -0.63 -15.62
CA VAL A 134 16.22 0.69 -15.03
C VAL A 134 16.43 0.58 -13.52
N ILE A 135 15.64 -0.24 -12.82
CA ILE A 135 15.79 -0.46 -11.38
C ILE A 135 16.97 -1.39 -11.06
N TYR A 136 17.24 -2.37 -11.92
CA TYR A 136 18.26 -3.41 -11.77
C TYR A 136 19.18 -3.43 -13.00
N PRO A 137 20.15 -2.50 -13.11
CA PRO A 137 20.95 -2.32 -14.32
C PRO A 137 22.07 -3.35 -14.52
N THR A 138 22.53 -4.01 -13.45
CA THR A 138 23.69 -4.93 -13.50
C THR A 138 23.29 -6.38 -13.76
N LEU A 139 22.27 -6.89 -13.05
CA LEU A 139 21.76 -8.25 -13.20
C LEU A 139 20.25 -8.26 -12.94
N PRO A 140 19.48 -9.14 -13.63
CA PRO A 140 18.12 -9.41 -13.21
C PRO A 140 18.19 -9.97 -11.78
N PRO A 141 17.39 -9.45 -10.86
CA PRO A 141 17.48 -9.87 -9.48
C PRO A 141 16.92 -11.29 -9.31
N SER A 142 17.60 -12.11 -8.52
CA SER A 142 17.14 -13.48 -8.25
C SER A 142 16.02 -13.49 -7.20
N SER A 143 14.98 -14.27 -7.49
CA SER A 143 13.91 -14.61 -6.53
C SER A 143 14.28 -15.78 -5.61
N GLU A 144 15.50 -16.33 -5.74
CA GLU A 144 16.01 -17.36 -4.83
C GLU A 144 16.50 -16.72 -3.52
N ILE A 145 16.34 -17.43 -2.39
CA ILE A 145 16.77 -16.96 -1.07
C ILE A 145 18.29 -16.70 -1.03
N THR A 146 19.08 -17.58 -1.65
CA THR A 146 20.54 -17.46 -1.73
C THR A 146 21.02 -16.94 -3.08
N GLY A 147 20.12 -16.40 -3.91
CA GLY A 147 20.42 -15.96 -5.26
C GLY A 147 21.35 -14.73 -5.29
N PRO A 148 22.07 -14.50 -6.39
CA PRO A 148 22.96 -13.35 -6.54
C PRO A 148 22.18 -12.03 -6.65
N GLY A 149 22.72 -10.97 -6.05
CA GLY A 149 22.17 -9.62 -6.13
C GLY A 149 22.56 -8.75 -4.94
N SER A 150 22.27 -7.45 -5.05
CA SER A 150 22.37 -6.52 -3.91
C SER A 150 21.00 -6.40 -3.27
N PHE A 151 20.90 -6.78 -1.99
CA PHE A 151 19.65 -6.84 -1.26
C PHE A 151 19.74 -6.04 0.05
N VAL A 152 18.58 -5.56 0.49
CA VAL A 152 18.36 -5.04 1.84
C VAL A 152 17.45 -6.04 2.55
N THR A 153 17.88 -6.51 3.72
CA THR A 153 17.12 -7.44 4.55
C THR A 153 17.00 -6.87 5.96
N ILE A 154 15.78 -6.87 6.51
CA ILE A 154 15.51 -6.39 7.87
C ILE A 154 15.22 -7.60 8.74
N THR A 155 16.16 -7.97 9.61
CA THR A 155 16.07 -9.14 10.48
C THR A 155 15.78 -8.73 11.93
N PRO A 156 15.00 -9.52 12.70
CA PRO A 156 14.28 -10.74 12.29
C PRO A 156 12.92 -10.46 11.60
N LEU A 157 12.47 -9.20 11.56
CA LEU A 157 11.13 -8.79 11.09
C LEU A 157 10.69 -9.43 9.75
N GLY A 158 11.60 -9.50 8.78
CA GLY A 158 11.30 -10.00 7.44
C GLY A 158 11.09 -11.52 7.34
N SER A 159 11.38 -12.29 8.41
CA SER A 159 11.20 -13.75 8.44
C SER A 159 10.04 -14.22 9.33
N LEU A 160 9.33 -13.31 9.98
CA LEU A 160 8.16 -13.62 10.82
C LEU A 160 6.87 -13.58 9.99
N LEU A 161 5.80 -14.24 10.44
CA LEU A 161 4.43 -14.12 9.90
C LEU A 161 4.38 -14.20 8.36
N GLU A 162 4.02 -13.13 7.65
CA GLU A 162 4.01 -13.09 6.17
C GLU A 162 5.35 -13.48 5.56
N GLY A 163 6.44 -13.13 6.23
CA GLY A 163 7.80 -13.47 5.82
C GLY A 163 8.11 -14.96 5.96
N ALA A 164 7.47 -15.66 6.90
CA ALA A 164 7.59 -17.12 7.02
C ALA A 164 6.86 -17.81 5.85
N SER A 165 5.65 -17.36 5.51
CA SER A 165 4.89 -17.87 4.36
C SER A 165 5.46 -17.43 3.01
N ARG A 166 6.17 -16.29 2.97
CA ARG A 166 6.76 -15.69 1.75
C ARG A 166 8.23 -15.27 1.98
N PRO A 167 9.18 -16.22 2.05
CA PRO A 167 10.57 -15.99 2.50
C PRO A 167 11.37 -14.90 1.79
N VAL A 168 11.02 -14.56 0.54
CA VAL A 168 11.73 -13.54 -0.25
C VAL A 168 11.00 -12.20 -0.32
N PHE A 169 9.75 -12.14 0.16
CA PHE A 169 8.86 -10.99 -0.04
C PHE A 169 9.45 -9.71 0.55
N PHE A 170 9.75 -9.69 1.85
CA PHE A 170 10.22 -8.47 2.52
C PHE A 170 11.64 -8.07 2.13
N ARG A 171 12.49 -9.02 1.76
CA ARG A 171 13.79 -8.71 1.14
C ARG A 171 13.58 -7.95 -0.17
N GLY A 172 12.66 -8.41 -1.02
CA GLY A 172 12.29 -7.73 -2.26
C GLY A 172 11.72 -6.33 -2.03
N VAL A 173 10.77 -6.20 -1.10
CA VAL A 173 10.14 -4.93 -0.71
C VAL A 173 11.18 -3.94 -0.18
N ALA A 174 11.98 -4.33 0.81
CA ALA A 174 13.00 -3.44 1.41
C ALA A 174 14.04 -3.01 0.37
N THR A 175 14.47 -3.94 -0.50
CA THR A 175 15.42 -3.65 -1.58
C THR A 175 14.86 -2.62 -2.57
N VAL A 176 13.63 -2.81 -3.07
CA VAL A 176 13.06 -1.87 -4.04
C VAL A 176 12.73 -0.52 -3.40
N CYS A 177 12.23 -0.51 -2.15
CA CYS A 177 11.95 0.73 -1.43
C CYS A 177 13.22 1.53 -1.16
N MET A 178 14.31 0.89 -0.73
CA MET A 178 15.62 1.53 -0.60
C MET A 178 16.05 2.20 -1.91
N LYS A 179 15.92 1.52 -3.04
CA LYS A 179 16.22 2.09 -4.36
C LYS A 179 15.33 3.29 -4.67
N LEU A 180 14.01 3.15 -4.51
CA LEU A 180 13.04 4.20 -4.80
C LEU A 180 13.27 5.44 -3.92
N PHE A 181 13.57 5.27 -2.63
CA PHE A 181 13.84 6.38 -1.72
C PHE A 181 15.14 7.12 -2.11
N ASN A 182 16.18 6.40 -2.52
CA ASN A 182 17.40 6.99 -3.06
C ASN A 182 17.21 7.66 -4.44
N ILE A 183 16.23 7.22 -5.23
CA ILE A 183 15.92 7.80 -6.55
C ILE A 183 15.11 9.09 -6.37
N VAL A 184 14.06 9.03 -5.55
CA VAL A 184 13.05 10.09 -5.39
C VAL A 184 13.46 11.13 -4.34
N MET A 185 14.17 10.72 -3.29
CA MET A 185 14.52 11.56 -2.11
C MET A 185 13.31 12.35 -1.58
N PRO A 186 12.23 11.67 -1.16
CA PRO A 186 11.02 12.34 -0.67
C PRO A 186 11.16 12.75 0.80
N GLU A 187 10.56 13.89 1.17
CA GLU A 187 10.41 14.25 2.58
C GLU A 187 9.52 13.26 3.32
N ARG A 188 8.50 12.70 2.64
CA ARG A 188 7.56 11.73 3.23
C ARG A 188 7.22 10.60 2.28
N VAL A 189 7.06 9.40 2.82
CA VAL A 189 6.62 8.20 2.09
C VAL A 189 5.34 7.64 2.68
N TYR A 190 4.39 7.27 1.83
CA TYR A 190 3.05 6.86 2.26
C TYR A 190 2.81 5.38 1.94
N PHE A 191 2.43 4.62 2.95
CA PHE A 191 2.10 3.20 2.83
C PHE A 191 0.74 2.90 3.46
N GLY A 192 0.00 1.95 2.90
CA GLY A 192 -1.28 1.52 3.46
C GLY A 192 -1.09 0.57 4.63
N GLN A 193 -1.89 0.75 5.68
CA GLN A 193 -1.91 -0.10 6.87
C GLN A 193 -2.25 -1.56 6.54
N LYS A 194 -2.98 -1.82 5.45
CA LYS A 194 -3.40 -3.16 5.01
C LYS A 194 -2.23 -4.17 5.01
N ASP A 195 -1.08 -3.75 4.53
CA ASP A 195 0.15 -4.54 4.54
C ASP A 195 0.96 -4.23 5.81
N VAL A 196 0.37 -4.46 6.99
CA VAL A 196 0.89 -3.91 8.26
C VAL A 196 2.34 -4.29 8.54
N GLN A 197 2.73 -5.55 8.29
CA GLN A 197 4.11 -5.98 8.50
C GLN A 197 5.08 -5.28 7.53
N GLN A 198 4.64 -4.98 6.30
CA GLN A 198 5.41 -4.14 5.37
C GLN A 198 5.65 -2.76 5.99
N THR A 199 4.63 -2.15 6.60
CA THR A 199 4.78 -0.84 7.23
C THR A 199 5.81 -0.88 8.37
N VAL A 200 5.81 -1.94 9.20
CA VAL A 200 6.79 -2.11 10.29
C VAL A 200 8.21 -2.33 9.75
N VAL A 201 8.35 -3.17 8.72
CA VAL A 201 9.63 -3.39 8.02
C VAL A 201 10.18 -2.08 7.44
N ILE A 202 9.34 -1.27 6.79
CA ILE A 202 9.76 0.02 6.21
C ILE A 202 10.11 1.04 7.30
N ARG A 203 9.34 1.13 8.39
CA ARG A 203 9.67 1.99 9.53
C ARG A 203 11.01 1.61 10.15
N ARG A 204 11.26 0.31 10.34
CA ARG A 204 12.56 -0.20 10.82
C ARG A 204 13.69 0.12 9.85
N MET A 205 13.49 -0.11 8.54
CA MET A 205 14.48 0.21 7.52
C MET A 205 14.85 1.70 7.52
N VAL A 206 13.87 2.60 7.56
CA VAL A 206 14.11 4.05 7.60
C VAL A 206 14.90 4.44 8.85
N LYS A 207 14.54 3.88 10.01
CA LYS A 207 15.23 4.13 11.27
C LYS A 207 16.67 3.63 11.27
N ASP A 208 16.88 2.35 10.94
CA ASP A 208 18.17 1.68 11.07
C ASP A 208 19.19 2.17 10.04
N PHE A 209 18.74 2.54 8.84
CA PHE A 209 19.60 3.09 7.78
C PHE A 209 19.67 4.63 7.78
N HIS A 210 19.09 5.28 8.80
CA HIS A 210 19.04 6.74 8.93
C HIS A 210 18.57 7.45 7.65
N LEU A 211 17.51 6.93 7.03
CA LEU A 211 16.96 7.53 5.83
C LEU A 211 16.22 8.82 6.21
N ASP A 212 16.57 9.92 5.54
CA ASP A 212 15.96 11.23 5.78
C ASP A 212 14.59 11.33 5.09
N THR A 213 13.63 10.57 5.61
CA THR A 213 12.25 10.54 5.14
C THR A 213 11.30 10.13 6.26
N GLU A 214 10.12 10.75 6.32
CA GLU A 214 9.09 10.40 7.28
C GLU A 214 8.14 9.33 6.70
N VAL A 215 7.95 8.23 7.43
CA VAL A 215 6.99 7.18 7.03
C VAL A 215 5.59 7.52 7.56
N LYS A 216 4.64 7.73 6.64
CA LYS A 216 3.22 7.97 6.92
C LYS A 216 2.39 6.74 6.58
N ILE A 217 1.54 6.32 7.50
CA ILE A 217 0.67 5.15 7.34
C ILE A 217 -0.77 5.63 7.17
N GLY A 218 -1.38 5.28 6.04
CA GLY A 218 -2.81 5.54 5.78
C GLY A 218 -3.65 4.34 6.18
N HIS A 219 -4.89 4.58 6.65
CA HIS A 219 -5.80 3.53 7.07
C HIS A 219 -6.16 2.58 5.92
N THR A 220 -6.50 1.34 6.26
CA THR A 220 -7.00 0.35 5.30
C THR A 220 -8.38 0.78 4.78
N GLU A 221 -8.47 1.11 3.50
CA GLU A 221 -9.75 1.29 2.83
C GLU A 221 -10.47 -0.06 2.65
N ARG A 222 -11.78 -0.08 2.87
CA ARG A 222 -12.60 -1.30 2.90
C ARG A 222 -13.85 -1.14 2.04
N GLU A 223 -14.31 -2.26 1.50
CA GLU A 223 -15.66 -2.35 0.94
C GLU A 223 -16.72 -2.28 2.06
N ALA A 224 -17.99 -2.04 1.70
CA ALA A 224 -19.05 -1.80 2.67
C ALA A 224 -19.29 -2.98 3.65
N ASP A 225 -18.98 -4.21 3.23
CA ASP A 225 -19.07 -5.42 4.05
C ASP A 225 -17.79 -5.70 4.89
N GLY A 226 -16.79 -4.83 4.77
CA GLY A 226 -15.56 -4.86 5.55
C GLY A 226 -14.36 -5.57 4.90
N LEU A 227 -14.48 -6.11 3.68
CA LEU A 227 -13.32 -6.64 2.97
C LEU A 227 -12.31 -5.53 2.68
N ALA A 228 -11.03 -5.76 3.01
CA ALA A 228 -9.97 -4.83 2.67
C ALA A 228 -9.81 -4.72 1.14
N LEU A 229 -9.74 -3.49 0.61
CA LEU A 229 -9.51 -3.27 -0.80
C LEU A 229 -8.11 -3.76 -1.21
N SER A 230 -8.05 -4.49 -2.33
CA SER A 230 -6.82 -5.06 -2.85
C SER A 230 -6.91 -5.18 -4.37
N SER A 231 -5.81 -4.95 -5.08
CA SER A 231 -5.74 -5.28 -6.51
C SER A 231 -5.98 -6.78 -6.77
N ARG A 232 -5.74 -7.64 -5.78
CA ARG A 232 -6.03 -9.09 -5.87
C ARG A 232 -7.51 -9.45 -5.71
N ASN A 233 -8.40 -8.53 -5.33
CA ASN A 233 -9.82 -8.86 -5.20
C ASN A 233 -10.46 -9.19 -6.55
N VAL A 234 -9.89 -8.72 -7.66
CA VAL A 234 -10.38 -9.02 -9.02
C VAL A 234 -10.32 -10.51 -9.37
N TYR A 235 -9.49 -11.30 -8.68
CA TYR A 235 -9.42 -12.75 -8.89
C TYR A 235 -10.51 -13.50 -8.13
N LEU A 236 -11.17 -12.91 -7.12
CA LEU A 236 -12.06 -13.67 -6.24
C LEU A 236 -13.29 -14.24 -6.98
N GLY A 237 -13.91 -13.44 -7.85
CA GLY A 237 -15.26 -13.74 -8.34
C GLY A 237 -16.29 -13.74 -7.21
N ALA A 238 -17.55 -14.02 -7.52
CA ALA A 238 -18.66 -13.86 -6.58
C ALA A 238 -18.54 -14.78 -5.36
N ARG A 239 -18.38 -16.10 -5.55
CA ARG A 239 -18.35 -17.09 -4.46
C ARG A 239 -17.19 -16.87 -3.49
N ARG A 240 -15.96 -16.73 -4.01
CA ARG A 240 -14.80 -16.54 -3.12
C ARG A 240 -14.83 -15.17 -2.45
N ARG A 241 -15.42 -14.16 -3.09
CA ARG A 241 -15.59 -12.83 -2.51
C ARG A 241 -16.51 -12.85 -1.30
N GLU A 242 -17.61 -13.60 -1.38
CA GLU A 242 -18.54 -13.78 -0.27
C GLU A 242 -17.87 -14.48 0.92
N VAL A 243 -17.17 -15.59 0.67
CA VAL A 243 -16.48 -16.35 1.72
C VAL A 243 -15.29 -15.58 2.29
N GLY A 244 -14.53 -14.86 1.46
CA GLY A 244 -13.30 -14.15 1.84
C GLY A 244 -13.48 -13.08 2.91
N VAL A 245 -14.71 -12.58 3.13
CA VAL A 245 -15.05 -11.65 4.23
C VAL A 245 -14.80 -12.30 5.61
N VAL A 246 -14.70 -13.63 5.68
CA VAL A 246 -14.42 -14.37 6.92
C VAL A 246 -13.19 -13.86 7.66
N LEU A 247 -12.13 -13.45 6.95
CA LEU A 247 -10.92 -12.94 7.60
C LEU A 247 -11.20 -11.66 8.38
N SER A 248 -11.88 -10.68 7.77
CA SER A 248 -12.29 -9.44 8.44
C SER A 248 -13.19 -9.72 9.64
N ARG A 249 -14.13 -10.67 9.52
CA ARG A 249 -15.01 -11.09 10.62
C ARG A 249 -14.24 -11.74 11.77
N ALA A 250 -13.30 -12.63 11.46
CA ALA A 250 -12.46 -13.30 12.45
C ALA A 250 -11.62 -12.29 13.25
N LEU A 251 -10.95 -11.36 12.56
CA LEU A 251 -10.14 -10.33 13.24
C LEU A 251 -11.00 -9.40 14.11
N LYS A 252 -12.19 -8.99 13.65
CA LYS A 252 -13.13 -8.20 14.46
C LYS A 252 -13.65 -8.96 15.69
N ALA A 253 -13.81 -10.28 15.59
CA ALA A 253 -14.20 -11.10 16.73
C ALA A 253 -13.09 -11.11 17.81
N ALA A 254 -11.82 -11.16 17.40
CA ALA A 254 -10.69 -11.01 18.30
C ALA A 254 -10.56 -9.60 18.89
N GLU A 255 -10.69 -8.55 18.07
CA GLU A 255 -10.70 -7.15 18.51
C GLU A 255 -11.76 -6.92 19.58
N LYS A 256 -12.96 -7.46 19.40
CA LYS A 256 -14.04 -7.37 20.40
C LYS A 256 -13.62 -7.87 21.77
N LYS A 257 -12.84 -8.96 21.86
CA LYS A 257 -12.34 -9.48 23.15
C LYS A 257 -11.33 -8.52 23.77
N TYR A 258 -10.44 -7.95 22.97
CA TYR A 258 -9.51 -6.92 23.44
C TYR A 258 -10.26 -5.70 24.02
N LEU A 259 -11.27 -5.21 23.31
CA LEU A 259 -12.12 -4.10 23.77
C LEU A 259 -12.92 -4.44 25.04
N GLN A 260 -13.21 -5.73 25.28
CA GLN A 260 -13.83 -6.23 26.52
C GLN A 260 -12.84 -6.41 27.69
N GLY A 261 -11.59 -5.98 27.53
CA GLY A 261 -10.57 -6.06 28.59
C GLY A 261 -9.74 -7.33 28.57
N LYS A 262 -9.92 -8.23 27.59
CA LYS A 262 -9.06 -9.41 27.45
C LYS A 262 -7.67 -9.01 26.97
N ARG A 263 -6.63 -9.67 27.49
CA ARG A 263 -5.23 -9.36 27.20
C ARG A 263 -4.40 -10.58 26.83
N THR A 264 -4.83 -11.78 27.19
CA THR A 264 -4.09 -13.00 26.83
C THR A 264 -4.35 -13.36 25.37
N ARG A 265 -3.34 -13.88 24.69
CA ARG A 265 -3.42 -14.36 23.31
C ARG A 265 -4.53 -15.38 23.14
N ALA A 266 -4.65 -16.33 24.06
CA ALA A 266 -5.69 -17.35 24.03
C ALA A 266 -7.10 -16.74 24.05
N ASP A 267 -7.37 -15.81 24.96
CA ASP A 267 -8.70 -15.17 25.06
C ASP A 267 -9.04 -14.31 23.84
N ILE A 268 -8.02 -13.66 23.25
CA ILE A 268 -8.19 -12.77 22.10
C ILE A 268 -8.35 -13.58 20.81
N LEU A 269 -7.55 -14.62 20.58
CA LEU A 269 -7.53 -15.36 19.31
C LEU A 269 -8.58 -16.47 19.24
N TRP A 270 -9.08 -16.99 20.36
CA TRP A 270 -10.09 -18.06 20.35
C TRP A 270 -11.32 -17.75 19.45
N PRO A 271 -11.96 -16.57 19.52
CA PRO A 271 -13.10 -16.25 18.65
C PRO A 271 -12.72 -16.10 17.17
N ALA A 272 -11.52 -15.63 16.85
CA ALA A 272 -11.06 -15.52 15.47
C ALA A 272 -10.90 -16.91 14.84
N ASN A 273 -10.34 -17.83 15.61
CA ASN A 273 -10.20 -19.24 15.21
C ASN A 273 -11.58 -19.90 15.07
N GLU A 274 -12.49 -19.69 16.02
CA GLU A 274 -13.87 -20.20 15.95
C GLU A 274 -14.58 -19.74 14.68
N VAL A 275 -14.58 -18.43 14.38
CA VAL A 275 -15.20 -17.87 13.17
C VAL A 275 -14.64 -18.50 11.89
N SER A 276 -13.31 -18.65 11.85
CA SER A 276 -12.63 -19.23 10.68
C SER A 276 -12.96 -20.71 10.51
N THR A 277 -12.87 -21.50 11.59
CA THR A 277 -13.19 -22.93 11.59
C THR A 277 -14.65 -23.18 11.23
N SER A 278 -15.60 -22.44 11.80
CA SER A 278 -17.02 -22.59 11.46
C SER A 278 -17.29 -22.31 9.98
N LYS A 279 -16.65 -21.29 9.39
CA LYS A 279 -16.80 -21.01 7.96
C LYS A 279 -16.19 -22.12 7.11
N MET A 280 -15.04 -22.67 7.50
CA MET A 280 -14.44 -23.81 6.78
C MET A 280 -15.37 -25.02 6.78
N MET A 281 -15.94 -25.38 7.95
CA MET A 281 -16.90 -26.47 8.07
C MET A 281 -18.15 -26.23 7.21
N GLU A 282 -18.71 -25.02 7.25
CA GLU A 282 -19.85 -24.65 6.39
C GLU A 282 -19.53 -24.84 4.91
N GLN A 283 -18.32 -24.50 4.46
CA GLN A 283 -17.92 -24.69 3.06
C GLN A 283 -17.68 -26.17 2.72
N ASP A 284 -17.21 -26.98 3.66
CA ASP A 284 -17.03 -28.43 3.45
C ASP A 284 -18.36 -29.18 3.35
N ASP A 285 -19.41 -28.72 4.05
CA ASP A 285 -20.77 -29.28 3.99
C ASP A 285 -21.53 -28.93 2.70
N LEU A 286 -21.07 -27.91 1.96
CA LEU A 286 -21.66 -27.50 0.68
C LEU A 286 -21.15 -28.37 -0.49
N PRO A 287 -21.97 -28.58 -1.55
CA PRO A 287 -21.49 -29.26 -2.76
C PRO A 287 -20.43 -28.43 -3.49
N PRO A 288 -19.53 -29.06 -4.28
CA PRO A 288 -18.46 -28.37 -5.04
C PRO A 288 -18.94 -27.19 -5.91
N SER A 289 -20.14 -27.30 -6.48
CA SER A 289 -20.79 -26.26 -7.29
C SER A 289 -21.29 -25.03 -6.51
N LYS A 290 -21.30 -25.07 -5.18
CA LYS A 290 -21.73 -23.96 -4.31
C LYS A 290 -20.67 -23.49 -3.32
N ARG A 291 -19.65 -24.29 -3.05
CA ARG A 291 -18.60 -23.93 -2.08
C ARG A 291 -17.45 -23.14 -2.71
N ALA A 292 -16.75 -22.42 -1.85
CA ALA A 292 -15.46 -21.81 -2.09
C ALA A 292 -14.57 -22.11 -0.86
N ARG A 293 -13.70 -23.12 -1.00
CA ARG A 293 -12.84 -23.55 0.10
C ARG A 293 -11.82 -22.48 0.48
N VAL A 294 -11.59 -22.36 1.78
CA VAL A 294 -10.68 -21.40 2.38
C VAL A 294 -9.77 -22.12 3.38
N GLU A 295 -8.48 -21.80 3.36
CA GLU A 295 -7.49 -22.27 4.32
C GLU A 295 -6.96 -21.07 5.11
N VAL A 296 -6.80 -21.22 6.42
CA VAL A 296 -6.08 -20.23 7.24
C VAL A 296 -4.58 -20.49 7.11
N ASP A 297 -3.84 -19.49 6.64
CA ASP A 297 -2.36 -19.55 6.63
C ASP A 297 -1.84 -19.20 8.02
N TYR A 298 -2.29 -18.06 8.57
CA TYR A 298 -2.12 -17.74 9.98
C TYR A 298 -3.16 -16.73 10.46
N ILE A 299 -3.36 -16.70 11.78
CA ILE A 299 -3.97 -15.60 12.54
C ILE A 299 -3.06 -15.34 13.72
N SER A 300 -2.60 -14.11 13.88
CA SER A 300 -1.55 -13.74 14.83
C SER A 300 -1.94 -12.54 15.68
N LEU A 301 -1.45 -12.55 16.91
CA LEU A 301 -1.38 -11.41 17.82
C LEU A 301 0.10 -11.12 18.10
N ALA A 302 0.57 -9.95 17.65
CA ALA A 302 1.99 -9.61 17.65
C ALA A 302 2.28 -8.23 18.26
N ASP A 303 3.50 -8.06 18.74
CA ASP A 303 4.04 -6.77 19.17
C ASP A 303 4.09 -5.78 17.99
N PRO A 304 3.65 -4.52 18.17
CA PRO A 304 3.53 -3.59 17.05
C PRO A 304 4.87 -3.07 16.49
N ASP A 305 5.98 -3.24 17.20
CA ASP A 305 7.31 -2.81 16.77
C ASP A 305 8.18 -3.97 16.28
N THR A 306 8.07 -5.15 16.93
CA THR A 306 8.91 -6.31 16.62
C THR A 306 8.23 -7.35 15.74
N MET A 307 6.90 -7.30 15.60
CA MET A 307 6.07 -8.32 14.94
C MET A 307 6.27 -9.74 15.52
N GLU A 308 6.92 -9.87 16.68
CA GLU A 308 7.00 -11.14 17.40
C GLU A 308 5.65 -11.42 18.03
N GLU A 309 5.26 -12.69 18.01
CA GLU A 309 4.02 -13.12 18.65
C GLU A 309 4.12 -12.95 20.16
N ILE A 310 3.06 -12.42 20.76
CA ILE A 310 3.00 -12.15 22.20
C ILE A 310 1.90 -12.97 22.88
N GLU A 311 2.18 -13.44 24.09
CA GLU A 311 1.21 -14.19 24.91
C GLU A 311 0.26 -13.27 25.68
N VAL A 312 0.69 -12.05 25.99
CA VAL A 312 -0.09 -11.05 26.72
C VAL A 312 0.14 -9.68 26.10
N VAL A 313 -0.94 -8.95 25.84
CA VAL A 313 -0.90 -7.57 25.35
C VAL A 313 -0.50 -6.62 26.47
N ASP A 314 0.56 -5.86 26.26
CA ASP A 314 0.85 -4.67 27.06
C ASP A 314 -0.18 -3.58 26.74
N ALA A 315 -1.02 -3.23 27.72
CA ALA A 315 -2.12 -2.27 27.54
C ALA A 315 -1.63 -0.86 27.18
N ALA A 316 -0.41 -0.48 27.58
CA ALA A 316 0.16 0.83 27.28
C ALA A 316 0.68 0.92 25.83
N LYS A 317 0.93 -0.24 25.19
CA LYS A 317 1.46 -0.34 23.83
C LYS A 317 0.42 -0.78 22.81
N GLY A 318 -0.56 -1.58 23.24
CA GLY A 318 -1.48 -2.26 22.33
C GLY A 318 -0.79 -3.42 21.60
N ALA A 319 -1.36 -3.84 20.48
CA ALA A 319 -0.88 -4.98 19.69
C ALA A 319 -1.36 -4.91 18.23
N ILE A 320 -0.85 -5.81 17.39
CA ILE A 320 -1.33 -6.01 16.03
C ILE A 320 -2.01 -7.37 15.93
N LEU A 321 -3.28 -7.36 15.53
CA LEU A 321 -3.95 -8.54 14.99
C LEU A 321 -3.72 -8.57 13.49
N SER A 322 -3.19 -9.66 12.96
CA SER A 322 -3.05 -9.87 11.53
C SER A 322 -3.44 -11.29 11.15
N GLY A 323 -3.85 -11.49 9.91
CA GLY A 323 -4.11 -12.82 9.41
C GLY A 323 -4.04 -12.89 7.90
N ALA A 324 -3.86 -14.11 7.43
CA ALA A 324 -3.87 -14.45 6.04
C ALA A 324 -4.69 -15.71 5.79
N ILE A 325 -5.48 -15.69 4.72
CA ILE A 325 -6.24 -16.84 4.25
C ILE A 325 -5.94 -17.09 2.78
N LYS A 326 -6.04 -18.35 2.38
CA LYS A 326 -5.92 -18.79 0.99
C LYS A 326 -7.28 -19.29 0.51
N MET A 327 -7.86 -18.57 -0.44
CA MET A 327 -9.01 -19.03 -1.19
C MET A 327 -8.52 -20.02 -2.25
N LEU A 328 -8.97 -21.27 -2.15
CA LEU A 328 -8.57 -22.33 -3.08
C LEU A 328 -9.22 -22.14 -4.46
N PRO A 329 -8.75 -22.86 -5.50
CA PRO A 329 -9.42 -22.90 -6.79
C PRO A 329 -10.88 -23.37 -6.64
N LEU A 330 -11.77 -22.81 -7.46
CA LEU A 330 -13.16 -23.27 -7.55
C LEU A 330 -13.19 -24.66 -8.21
N GLU A 331 -13.91 -25.61 -7.61
CA GLU A 331 -13.94 -27.01 -8.08
C GLU A 331 -14.93 -27.22 -9.22
N GLU A 332 -16.14 -26.68 -9.11
CA GLU A 332 -17.17 -26.75 -10.16
C GLU A 332 -17.75 -25.35 -10.42
N PRO A 333 -17.07 -24.50 -11.21
CA PRO A 333 -17.63 -23.27 -11.75
C PRO A 333 -18.88 -23.52 -12.60
N GLN A 334 -19.93 -22.73 -12.41
CA GLN A 334 -21.15 -22.82 -13.23
C GLN A 334 -21.04 -21.98 -14.50
N GLU A 335 -21.80 -22.34 -15.53
CA GLU A 335 -21.87 -21.55 -16.77
C GLU A 335 -22.40 -20.13 -16.47
N GLY A 336 -21.67 -19.11 -16.92
CA GLY A 336 -22.00 -17.71 -16.66
C GLY A 336 -21.64 -17.20 -15.26
N GLU A 337 -21.02 -18.02 -14.41
CA GLU A 337 -20.58 -17.61 -13.08
C GLU A 337 -19.41 -16.62 -13.15
N ASP A 338 -19.50 -15.53 -12.39
CA ASP A 338 -18.34 -14.65 -12.15
C ASP A 338 -17.32 -15.37 -11.26
N CYS A 339 -16.29 -15.93 -11.90
CA CYS A 339 -15.18 -16.60 -11.24
C CYS A 339 -13.95 -15.70 -11.02
N GLY A 340 -14.09 -14.40 -11.31
CA GLY A 340 -13.01 -13.43 -11.29
C GLY A 340 -11.97 -13.64 -12.38
N LEU A 341 -10.94 -12.81 -12.36
CA LEU A 341 -9.79 -12.93 -13.25
C LEU A 341 -9.12 -14.30 -13.05
N GLY A 342 -8.76 -14.96 -14.15
CA GLY A 342 -8.18 -16.30 -14.09
C GLY A 342 -9.21 -17.42 -13.85
N GLY A 343 -10.51 -17.16 -14.03
CA GLY A 343 -11.54 -18.20 -14.19
C GLY A 343 -11.66 -19.17 -13.02
N GLY A 344 -11.44 -18.71 -11.79
CA GLY A 344 -11.55 -19.55 -10.60
C GLY A 344 -10.37 -20.50 -10.35
N VAL A 345 -9.40 -20.63 -11.27
CA VAL A 345 -8.32 -21.64 -11.14
C VAL A 345 -7.11 -21.16 -10.33
N VAL A 346 -6.88 -19.84 -10.29
CA VAL A 346 -5.76 -19.26 -9.54
C VAL A 346 -6.17 -19.10 -8.08
N PRO A 347 -5.45 -19.68 -7.10
CA PRO A 347 -5.73 -19.46 -5.69
C PRO A 347 -5.47 -17.99 -5.31
N VAL A 348 -6.29 -17.44 -4.41
CA VAL A 348 -6.19 -16.04 -4.00
C VAL A 348 -5.81 -15.97 -2.54
N ARG A 349 -4.66 -15.39 -2.23
CA ARG A 349 -4.23 -15.16 -0.84
C ARG A 349 -4.62 -13.75 -0.39
N LEU A 350 -5.49 -13.69 0.62
CA LEU A 350 -5.95 -12.44 1.22
C LEU A 350 -5.22 -12.23 2.55
N ILE A 351 -4.95 -10.96 2.85
CA ILE A 351 -4.37 -10.53 4.13
C ILE A 351 -5.21 -9.40 4.69
N ASP A 352 -5.26 -9.30 6.02
CA ASP A 352 -5.93 -8.22 6.73
C ASP A 352 -5.30 -8.03 8.12
N ASN A 353 -5.57 -6.89 8.74
CA ASN A 353 -5.10 -6.57 10.08
C ASN A 353 -6.01 -5.58 10.81
N ILE A 354 -5.85 -5.55 12.13
CA ILE A 354 -6.41 -4.56 13.04
C ILE A 354 -5.32 -4.14 14.02
N ILE A 355 -5.12 -2.83 14.18
CA ILE A 355 -4.23 -2.28 15.21
C ILE A 355 -5.04 -2.13 16.49
N LEU A 356 -4.72 -2.93 17.50
CA LEU A 356 -5.28 -2.82 18.83
C LEU A 356 -4.59 -1.64 19.52
N GLN A 357 -5.33 -0.53 19.65
CA GLN A 357 -4.79 0.70 20.27
C GLN A 357 -4.52 0.50 21.77
N PRO A 358 -3.54 1.22 22.34
CA PRO A 358 -3.37 1.30 23.78
C PRO A 358 -4.68 1.68 24.48
N ILE A 359 -4.95 1.05 25.63
CA ILE A 359 -6.10 1.36 26.49
C ILE A 359 -5.51 1.92 27.78
N ASN A 360 -5.25 3.23 27.77
CA ASN A 360 -4.90 4.01 28.97
C ASN A 360 -6.13 4.70 29.53
#